data_AF-A0A6P1D6N4-F1
#
_entry.id   AF-A0A6P1D6N4-F1
#
_cell.length_a   1.000
_cell.length_b   1.000
_cell.length_c   1.000
_cell.angle_alpha   90.00
_cell.angle_beta   90.00
_cell.angle_gamma   90.00
#
_symmetry.space_group_name_H-M   'P 1'
#
loop_
_entity.id
_entity.type
_entity.pdbx_description
1 polymer ?
#
loop_
_entity_poly.entity_id
_entity_poly.type
_entity_poly.pdbx_seq_one_letter_code
_entity_poly.pdbx_strand_id
1 'polypeptide(L)'
;MSNYIAAFAVAGSIAVLLLGLIYVLPYTFGEDEPPITAQAPRMSARTAHSTMQVHRRCSIEDCPHKRDAYSTLVAVGAITPDRRAERFVR
;
A
#
# COMPACT_ATOMS: atom_id res chain seq x y z
N MET A 1 -0.11 6.50 48.64
CA MET A 1 -1.23 6.67 47.66
C MET A 1 -0.94 7.73 46.61
N SER A 2 -0.52 8.95 46.96
CA SER A 2 -0.24 10.04 46.00
C SER A 2 0.72 9.67 44.84
N ASN A 3 1.84 9.01 45.12
CA ASN A 3 2.81 8.62 44.08
C ASN A 3 2.25 7.66 43.02
N TYR A 4 1.30 6.79 43.39
CA TYR A 4 0.68 5.88 42.42
C TYR A 4 -0.26 6.63 41.48
N ILE A 5 -1.01 7.61 42.01
CA ILE A 5 -1.93 8.44 41.21
C ILE A 5 -1.13 9.27 40.20
N ALA A 6 -0.01 9.87 40.63
CA ALA A 6 0.89 10.60 39.74
C ALA A 6 1.50 9.69 38.65
N ALA A 7 1.91 8.47 39.01
CA ALA A 7 2.46 7.51 38.07
C ALA A 7 1.44 7.11 36.98
N PHE A 8 0.19 6.84 37.35
CA PHE A 8 -0.87 6.52 36.39
C PHE A 8 -1.23 7.71 35.50
N ALA A 9 -1.27 8.91 36.03
CA ALA A 9 -1.54 10.12 35.25
C ALA A 9 -0.47 10.35 34.18
N VAL A 10 0.81 10.19 34.56
CA VAL A 10 1.95 10.34 33.63
C VAL A 10 1.98 9.21 32.61
N ALA A 11 1.84 7.95 33.05
CA ALA A 11 1.84 6.80 32.15
C ALA A 11 0.68 6.86 31.14
N GLY A 12 -0.51 7.25 31.58
CA GLY A 12 -1.68 7.40 30.72
C GLY A 12 -1.51 8.51 29.68
N SER A 13 -0.99 9.67 30.09
CA SER A 13 -0.74 10.77 29.15
C SER A 13 0.36 10.44 28.12
N ILE A 14 1.43 9.74 28.54
CA ILE A 14 2.45 9.22 27.61
C ILE A 14 1.84 8.20 26.64
N ALA A 15 1.01 7.28 27.11
CA ALA A 15 0.38 6.27 26.25
C ALA A 15 -0.54 6.89 25.20
N VAL A 16 -1.35 7.89 25.58
CA VAL A 16 -2.22 8.63 24.65
C VAL A 16 -1.38 9.39 23.62
N LEU A 17 -0.29 10.01 24.06
CA LEU A 17 0.61 10.74 23.16
C LEU A 17 1.33 9.81 22.18
N LEU A 18 1.79 8.64 22.62
CA LEU A 18 2.37 7.62 21.75
C LEU A 18 1.36 7.07 20.75
N LEU A 19 0.13 6.78 21.19
CA LEU A 19 -0.97 6.40 20.29
C LEU A 19 -1.26 7.49 19.25
N GLY A 20 -1.36 8.74 19.69
CA GLY A 20 -1.54 9.89 18.82
C GLY A 20 -0.42 10.00 17.80
N LEU A 21 0.85 9.87 18.21
CA LEU A 21 1.98 9.88 17.28
C LEU A 21 1.91 8.72 16.29
N ILE A 22 1.69 7.49 16.75
CA ILE A 22 1.64 6.32 15.86
C ILE A 22 0.53 6.45 14.80
N TYR A 23 -0.63 7.02 15.16
CA TYR A 23 -1.77 7.12 14.26
C TYR A 23 -1.87 8.42 13.46
N VAL A 24 -1.41 9.55 14.01
CA VAL A 24 -1.56 10.89 13.41
C VAL A 24 -0.30 11.33 12.68
N LEU A 25 0.89 11.00 13.19
CA LEU A 25 2.16 11.34 12.54
C LEU A 25 2.26 10.84 11.07
N PRO A 26 1.85 9.59 10.72
CA PRO A 26 1.87 9.15 9.33
C PRO A 26 0.88 9.91 8.45
N TYR A 27 -0.19 10.49 9.02
CA TYR A 27 -1.13 11.33 8.27
C TYR A 27 -0.54 12.72 7.96
N THR A 28 0.31 13.24 8.84
CA THR A 28 0.95 14.56 8.63
C THR A 28 2.16 14.52 7.70
N PHE A 29 2.80 13.36 7.54
CA PHE A 29 3.93 13.15 6.63
C PHE A 29 3.54 12.40 5.34
N GLY A 30 2.26 12.15 5.12
CA GLY A 30 1.76 11.37 3.99
C GLY A 30 1.89 12.10 2.65
N GLU A 31 3.09 12.12 2.08
CA GLU A 31 3.24 11.85 0.65
C GLU A 31 3.27 10.33 0.48
N ASP A 32 2.18 9.77 -0.05
CA ASP A 32 2.13 8.48 -0.75
C ASP A 32 2.95 7.31 -0.17
N GLU A 33 2.93 7.04 1.14
CA GLU A 33 3.45 5.76 1.64
C GLU A 33 2.41 4.68 1.30
N PRO A 34 2.68 3.80 0.31
CA PRO A 34 1.69 2.84 -0.13
C PRO A 34 1.40 1.91 1.05
N PRO A 35 0.14 1.52 1.27
CA PRO A 35 -0.26 0.74 2.43
C PRO A 35 0.64 -0.49 2.58
N ILE A 36 0.87 -1.01 3.78
CA ILE A 36 1.71 -2.21 4.01
C ILE A 36 1.19 -3.44 3.23
N THR A 37 -0.04 -3.37 2.69
CA THR A 37 -0.64 -4.32 1.74
C THR A 37 -0.25 -4.09 0.27
N ALA A 38 0.55 -3.08 -0.03
CA ALA A 38 1.06 -2.80 -1.36
C ALA A 38 2.04 -3.91 -1.70
N GLN A 39 1.50 -4.91 -2.37
CA GLN A 39 2.24 -6.04 -2.89
C GLN A 39 3.49 -5.50 -3.57
N ALA A 40 4.67 -5.81 -3.02
CA ALA A 40 5.93 -5.38 -3.60
C ALA A 40 5.90 -5.76 -5.10
N PRO A 41 6.17 -4.81 -6.01
CA PRO A 41 6.05 -5.07 -7.43
C PRO A 41 6.90 -6.29 -7.80
N ARG A 42 6.25 -7.33 -8.35
CA ARG A 42 6.90 -8.62 -8.67
C ARG A 42 8.00 -8.47 -9.72
N MET A 43 7.97 -7.40 -10.50
CA MET A 43 8.95 -7.06 -11.53
C MET A 43 9.13 -5.54 -11.64
N SER A 44 10.18 -5.10 -12.32
CA SER A 44 10.38 -3.66 -12.56
C SER A 44 9.31 -3.11 -13.52
N ALA A 45 9.00 -1.81 -13.43
CA ALA A 45 8.08 -1.15 -14.36
C ALA A 45 8.48 -1.34 -15.84
N ARG A 46 9.80 -1.31 -16.14
CA ARG A 46 10.31 -1.57 -17.50
C ARG A 46 10.00 -3.00 -17.96
N THR A 47 10.20 -3.98 -17.08
CA THR A 47 9.87 -5.38 -17.35
C THR A 47 8.37 -5.55 -17.55
N ALA A 48 7.54 -4.91 -16.71
CA ALA A 48 6.09 -4.98 -16.83
C ALA A 48 5.57 -4.38 -18.15
N HIS A 49 6.12 -3.26 -18.60
CA HIS A 49 5.80 -2.70 -19.92
C HIS A 49 6.17 -3.65 -21.07
N SER A 50 7.37 -4.26 -21.01
CA SER A 50 7.78 -5.25 -22.01
C SER A 50 6.83 -6.45 -22.05
N THR A 51 6.49 -7.00 -20.89
CA THR A 51 5.56 -8.13 -20.76
C THR A 51 4.16 -7.77 -21.31
N MET A 52 3.66 -6.56 -21.04
CA MET A 52 2.40 -6.08 -21.60
C MET A 52 2.44 -5.95 -23.14
N GLN A 53 3.59 -5.55 -23.71
CA GLN A 53 3.78 -5.47 -25.16
C GLN A 53 3.86 -6.86 -25.80
N VAL A 54 4.61 -7.79 -25.19
CA VAL A 54 4.74 -9.17 -25.68
C VAL A 54 3.39 -9.90 -25.63
N HIS A 55 2.64 -9.73 -24.53
CA HIS A 55 1.34 -10.37 -24.32
C HIS A 55 0.15 -9.49 -24.77
N ARG A 56 0.35 -8.61 -25.76
CA ARG A 56 -0.70 -7.68 -26.24
C ARG A 56 -1.96 -8.40 -26.74
N ARG A 57 -1.81 -9.61 -27.31
CA ARG A 57 -2.92 -10.44 -27.81
C ARG A 57 -3.59 -11.30 -26.74
N CYS A 58 -2.96 -11.46 -25.58
CA CYS A 58 -3.53 -12.24 -24.48
C CYS A 58 -4.52 -11.37 -23.68
N SER A 59 -5.56 -11.97 -23.10
CA SER A 59 -6.39 -11.29 -22.11
C SER A 59 -5.68 -11.29 -20.74
N ILE A 60 -6.13 -10.43 -19.81
CA ILE A 60 -5.61 -10.42 -18.42
C ILE A 60 -6.12 -11.63 -17.63
N GLU A 61 -7.27 -12.20 -18.01
CA GLU A 61 -7.86 -13.36 -17.35
C GLU A 61 -7.15 -14.66 -17.76
N ASP A 62 -6.72 -14.77 -19.02
CA ASP A 62 -6.16 -16.00 -19.58
C ASP A 62 -4.63 -16.12 -19.39
N CYS A 63 -3.94 -14.99 -19.12
CA CYS A 63 -2.47 -14.97 -19.07
C CYS A 63 -1.94 -14.46 -17.71
N PRO A 64 -1.33 -15.35 -16.90
CA PRO A 64 -0.80 -14.97 -15.59
C PRO A 64 0.33 -13.93 -15.70
N HIS A 65 1.15 -13.99 -16.76
CA HIS A 65 2.22 -13.02 -16.98
C HIS A 65 1.69 -11.60 -17.25
N LYS A 66 0.59 -11.49 -18.00
CA LYS A 66 -0.05 -10.19 -18.26
C LYS A 66 -0.71 -9.64 -17.00
N ARG A 67 -1.34 -10.51 -16.20
CA ARG A 67 -1.92 -10.14 -14.90
C ARG A 67 -0.86 -9.60 -13.93
N ASP A 68 0.29 -10.27 -13.85
CA ASP A 68 1.39 -9.86 -12.98
C ASP A 68 2.08 -8.56 -13.45
N ALA A 69 2.18 -8.36 -14.76
CA ALA A 69 2.66 -7.10 -15.31
C ALA A 69 1.68 -5.95 -15.06
N TYR A 70 0.37 -6.19 -15.21
CA TYR A 70 -0.66 -5.21 -14.90
C TYR A 70 -0.68 -4.84 -13.41
N SER A 71 -0.65 -5.81 -12.50
CA SER A 71 -0.63 -5.55 -11.06
C SER A 71 0.61 -4.77 -10.63
N THR A 72 1.76 -5.07 -11.23
CA THR A 72 3.00 -4.33 -11.04
C THR A 72 2.86 -2.86 -11.47
N LEU A 73 2.25 -2.60 -12.63
CA LEU A 73 2.04 -1.24 -13.14
C LEU A 73 1.03 -0.44 -12.30
N VAL A 74 0.02 -1.10 -11.73
CA VAL A 74 -0.90 -0.50 -10.76
C VAL A 74 -0.18 -0.18 -9.45
N ALA A 75 0.64 -1.11 -8.93
CA ALA A 75 1.37 -0.93 -7.69
C ALA A 75 2.36 0.24 -7.73
N VAL A 76 2.98 0.51 -8.89
CA VAL A 76 3.88 1.66 -9.09
C VAL A 76 3.14 2.94 -9.54
N GLY A 77 1.80 2.93 -9.60
CA GLY A 77 1.00 4.09 -9.98
C GLY A 77 1.06 4.47 -11.47
N ALA A 78 1.66 3.64 -12.32
CA ALA A 78 1.76 3.88 -13.77
C ALA A 78 0.43 3.63 -14.50
N ILE A 79 -0.47 2.84 -13.90
CA ILE A 79 -1.82 2.59 -14.40
C ILE A 79 -2.82 2.80 -13.26
N THR A 80 -3.77 3.72 -13.44
CA THR A 80 -4.92 3.86 -12.55
C THR A 80 -6.02 2.89 -13.00
N PRO A 81 -6.41 1.89 -12.18
CA PRO A 81 -7.52 1.02 -12.53
C PRO A 81 -8.82 1.83 -12.54
N ASP A 82 -9.57 1.75 -13.63
CA ASP A 82 -10.96 2.19 -13.65
C ASP A 82 -11.75 1.31 -12.64
N ARG A 83 -12.83 1.81 -12.02
CA ARG A 83 -13.54 1.10 -10.93
C ARG A 83 -14.03 -0.31 -11.33
N ARG A 84 -14.16 -0.57 -12.64
CA ARG A 84 -14.47 -1.90 -13.19
C ARG A 84 -13.29 -2.88 -13.13
N ALA A 85 -12.06 -2.37 -13.19
CA ALA A 85 -10.82 -3.14 -13.19
C ALA A 85 -10.31 -3.49 -11.79
N GLU A 86 -10.82 -2.84 -10.72
CA GLU A 86 -10.54 -3.21 -9.33
C GLU A 86 -10.84 -4.69 -9.05
N ARG A 87 -11.81 -5.28 -9.76
CA ARG A 87 -12.17 -6.70 -9.63
C ARG A 87 -11.04 -7.67 -9.98
N PHE A 88 -10.06 -7.25 -10.77
CA PHE A 88 -8.96 -8.10 -11.23
C PHE A 88 -7.74 -8.08 -10.30
N VAL A 89 -7.67 -7.11 -9.38
CA VAL A 89 -6.55 -6.89 -8.46
C VAL A 89 -6.75 -7.64 -7.13
N ARG A 90 -7.96 -8.13 -6.86
CA ARG A 90 -8.30 -8.91 -5.67
C ARG A 90 -7.90 -10.38 -5.78
#